data_AF-A0A1I6HM10-F1
#
_entry.id   AF-A0A1I6HM10-F1
#
_cell.length_a   1.000
_cell.length_b   1.000
_cell.length_c   1.000
_cell.angle_alpha   90.00
_cell.angle_beta   90.00
_cell.angle_gamma   90.00
#
_symmetry.space_group_name_H-M   'P 1'
#
loop_
_entity.id
_entity.type
_entity.pdbx_description
1 polymer ?
#
loop_
_entity_poly.entity_id
_entity_poly.type
_entity_poly.pdbx_seq_one_letter_code
_entity_poly.pdbx_strand_id
1 'polypeptide(L)'
;MNPLLLVIMVVFAVAAILAVIRIVIGPSILDRAVAADVLLTEVMCVLGADMAINHHTRTLPVLIVVAAVGVFGSISVARYVARRDNTPS
;
A
#
# COMPACT_ATOMS: atom_id res chain seq x y z
N MET A 1 26.95 5.59 -6.93
CA MET A 1 25.63 5.31 -6.33
C MET A 1 25.40 6.35 -5.24
N ASN A 2 24.36 7.18 -5.36
CA ASN A 2 24.09 8.24 -4.39
C ASN A 2 23.69 7.59 -3.05
N PRO A 3 24.34 7.92 -1.92
CA PRO A 3 24.02 7.32 -0.61
C PRO A 3 22.55 7.51 -0.23
N LEU A 4 21.93 8.60 -0.69
CA LEU A 4 20.49 8.87 -0.55
C LEU A 4 19.61 7.75 -1.15
N LEU A 5 19.95 7.23 -2.33
CA LEU A 5 19.16 6.18 -2.98
C LEU A 5 19.24 4.86 -2.20
N LEU A 6 20.40 4.60 -1.59
CA LEU A 6 20.61 3.40 -0.78
C LEU A 6 19.75 3.47 0.50
N VAL A 7 19.72 4.62 1.17
CA VAL A 7 18.85 4.85 2.34
C VAL A 7 17.37 4.68 1.98
N ILE A 8 16.91 5.27 0.88
CA ILE A 8 15.53 5.15 0.42
C ILE A 8 15.15 3.68 0.17
N MET A 9 16.02 2.93 -0.51
CA MET A 9 15.79 1.51 -0.81
C MET A 9 15.72 0.66 0.47
N VAL A 10 16.57 0.94 1.46
CA VAL A 10 16.55 0.23 2.75
C VAL A 10 15.26 0.55 3.52
N VAL A 11 14.83 1.82 3.54
CA VAL A 11 13.60 2.22 4.23
C VAL A 11 12.37 1.54 3.61
N PHE A 12 12.27 1.48 2.27
CA PHE A 12 11.21 0.72 1.59
C PHE A 12 11.29 -0.78 1.85
N ALA A 13 12.50 -1.37 1.89
CA ALA A 13 12.61 -2.79 2.22
C ALA A 13 12.09 -3.09 3.64
N VAL A 14 12.43 -2.24 4.61
CA VAL A 14 11.97 -2.39 6.00
C VAL A 14 10.46 -2.16 6.12
N ALA A 15 9.93 -1.12 5.48
CA ALA A 15 8.50 -0.82 5.50
C ALA A 15 7.67 -1.95 4.85
N ALA A 16 8.11 -2.50 3.72
CA ALA A 16 7.47 -3.65 3.08
C ALA A 16 7.44 -4.88 3.99
N ILE A 17 8.54 -5.19 4.68
CA ILE A 17 8.60 -6.29 5.65
C ILE A 17 7.60 -6.05 6.80
N LEU A 18 7.56 -4.86 7.36
CA LEU A 18 6.64 -4.51 8.44
C LEU A 18 5.17 -4.59 8.00
N ALA A 19 4.85 -4.14 6.78
CA ALA A 19 3.52 -4.23 6.20
C ALA A 19 3.09 -5.70 6.06
N VAL A 20 3.96 -6.57 5.54
CA VAL A 20 3.68 -8.02 5.43
C VAL A 20 3.46 -8.64 6.81
N ILE A 21 4.29 -8.31 7.81
CA ILE A 21 4.12 -8.80 9.18
C ILE A 21 2.75 -8.39 9.75
N ARG A 22 2.32 -7.13 9.54
CA ARG A 22 0.99 -6.64 9.92
C ARG A 22 -0.15 -7.39 9.22
N ILE A 23 -0.02 -7.67 7.92
CA ILE A 23 -1.02 -8.43 7.16
C ILE A 23 -1.21 -9.85 7.75
N VAL A 24 -0.12 -10.51 8.15
CA VAL A 24 -0.16 -11.89 8.66
C VAL A 24 -0.67 -11.95 10.11
N ILE A 25 -0.16 -11.07 10.98
CA ILE A 25 -0.47 -11.09 12.43
C ILE A 25 -1.82 -10.43 12.75
N GLY A 26 -2.37 -9.61 11.84
CA GLY A 26 -3.60 -8.85 12.07
C GLY A 26 -4.76 -9.72 12.59
N PRO A 27 -5.30 -9.47 13.80
CA PRO A 27 -6.39 -10.24 14.40
C PRO A 27 -7.76 -9.90 13.80
N SER A 28 -7.90 -8.72 13.18
CA SER A 28 -9.12 -8.25 12.54
C SER A 28 -8.96 -8.18 11.03
N ILE A 29 -10.01 -8.57 10.29
CA ILE A 29 -10.10 -8.41 8.83
C ILE A 29 -9.85 -6.94 8.43
N LEU A 30 -10.26 -6.00 9.30
CA LEU A 30 -10.02 -4.57 9.11
C LEU A 30 -8.52 -4.22 9.14
N ASP A 31 -7.77 -4.72 10.13
CA ASP A 31 -6.33 -4.44 10.28
C ASP A 31 -5.53 -5.02 9.12
N ARG A 32 -5.89 -6.22 8.65
CA ARG A 32 -5.28 -6.83 7.47
C ARG A 32 -5.52 -6.02 6.20
N ALA A 33 -6.72 -5.46 6.04
CA ALA A 33 -7.07 -4.72 4.84
C ALA A 33 -6.45 -3.31 4.82
N VAL A 34 -6.33 -2.66 5.98
CA VAL A 34 -5.54 -1.43 6.13
C VAL A 34 -4.06 -1.70 5.84
N ALA A 35 -3.51 -2.79 6.37
CA ALA A 35 -2.12 -3.16 6.10
C ALA A 35 -1.86 -3.45 4.60
N ALA A 36 -2.82 -4.04 3.89
CA ALA A 36 -2.75 -4.25 2.45
C ALA A 36 -2.81 -2.91 1.66
N ASP A 37 -3.60 -1.95 2.10
CA ASP A 37 -3.67 -0.61 1.50
C ASP A 37 -2.34 0.16 1.66
N VAL A 38 -1.72 0.04 2.84
CA VAL A 38 -0.38 0.59 3.11
C VAL A 38 0.67 -0.04 2.20
N LEU A 39 0.67 -1.38 2.06
CA LEU A 39 1.58 -2.08 1.15
C LEU A 39 1.39 -1.61 -0.31
N LEU A 40 0.15 -1.40 -0.73
CA LEU A 40 -0.16 -0.93 -2.07
C LEU A 40 0.35 0.50 -2.32
N THR A 41 0.17 1.37 -1.33
CA THR A 41 0.71 2.74 -1.35
C THR A 41 2.23 2.74 -1.42
N GLU A 42 2.86 1.82 -0.71
CA GLU A 42 4.31 1.63 -0.73
C GLU A 42 4.82 1.23 -2.13
N VAL A 43 4.13 0.31 -2.80
CA VAL A 43 4.44 -0.06 -4.19
C VAL A 43 4.34 1.14 -5.13
N MET A 44 3.33 2.01 -4.95
CA MET A 44 3.24 3.26 -5.73
C MET A 44 4.44 4.18 -5.51
N CYS A 45 4.89 4.31 -4.27
CA CYS A 45 6.07 5.13 -3.95
C CYS A 45 7.34 4.58 -4.61
N VAL A 46 7.53 3.25 -4.61
CA VAL A 46 8.67 2.61 -5.28
C VAL A 46 8.62 2.84 -6.79
N LEU A 47 7.45 2.66 -7.41
CA LEU A 47 7.26 2.94 -8.84
C LEU A 47 7.51 4.41 -9.18
N GLY A 48 7.02 5.34 -8.35
CA GLY A 48 7.26 6.77 -8.52
C GLY A 48 8.74 7.14 -8.38
N ALA A 49 9.45 6.53 -7.43
CA ALA A 49 10.89 6.71 -7.26
C ALA A 49 11.66 6.17 -8.47
N ASP A 50 11.32 4.98 -8.97
CA ASP A 50 11.92 4.41 -10.18
C ASP A 50 11.73 5.33 -11.39
N MET A 51 10.52 5.87 -11.57
CA MET A 51 10.23 6.83 -12.64
C MET A 51 11.05 8.12 -12.53
N ALA A 52 11.19 8.65 -11.31
CA ALA A 52 11.95 9.87 -11.06
C ALA A 52 13.46 9.67 -11.29
N ILE A 53 13.99 8.50 -10.93
CA ILE A 53 15.41 8.15 -11.10
C ILE A 53 15.71 7.85 -12.57
N ASN A 54 14.85 7.08 -13.23
CA ASN A 54 15.07 6.64 -14.61
C ASN A 54 14.63 7.69 -15.64
N HIS A 55 13.93 8.77 -15.22
CA HIS A 55 13.37 9.79 -16.11
C HIS A 55 12.45 9.23 -17.21
N HIS A 56 11.62 8.24 -16.87
CA HIS A 56 10.66 7.63 -17.79
C HIS A 56 9.25 7.63 -17.21
N THR A 57 8.26 7.75 -18.08
CA THR A 57 6.83 7.75 -17.72
C THR A 57 6.08 6.46 -18.10
N ARG A 58 6.81 5.43 -18.53
CA ARG A 58 6.23 4.18 -19.06
C ARG A 58 5.41 3.39 -18.04
N THR A 59 5.67 3.59 -16.75
CA THR A 59 4.97 2.95 -15.62
C THR A 59 3.82 3.78 -15.07
N LEU A 60 3.53 4.97 -15.62
CA LEU A 60 2.35 5.78 -15.25
C LEU A 60 1.03 4.98 -15.28
N PRO A 61 0.73 4.19 -16.34
CA PRO A 61 -0.51 3.43 -16.38
C PRO A 61 -0.64 2.43 -15.24
N VAL A 62 0.47 1.76 -14.88
CA VAL A 62 0.53 0.82 -13.76
C VAL A 62 0.25 1.57 -12.46
N LEU A 63 0.88 2.73 -12.25
CA LEU A 63 0.69 3.55 -11.06
C LEU A 63 -0.77 4.01 -10.90
N ILE A 64 -1.44 4.39 -12.00
CA ILE A 64 -2.86 4.76 -12.00
C ILE A 64 -3.75 3.57 -11.62
N VAL A 65 -3.48 2.38 -12.18
CA VAL A 65 -4.26 1.16 -11.85
C VAL A 65 -4.08 0.80 -10.38
N VAL A 66 -2.85 0.84 -9.87
CA VAL A 66 -2.55 0.57 -8.45
C VAL A 66 -3.24 1.62 -7.56
N ALA A 67 -3.22 2.90 -7.93
CA ALA A 67 -3.96 3.95 -7.22
C ALA A 67 -5.45 3.67 -7.13
N ALA A 68 -6.08 3.28 -8.25
CA ALA A 68 -7.48 2.92 -8.26
C ALA A 68 -7.76 1.73 -7.34
N VAL A 69 -6.94 0.67 -7.39
CA VAL A 69 -7.07 -0.51 -6.54
C VAL A 69 -7.02 -0.16 -5.05
N GLY A 70 -6.13 0.76 -4.63
CA GLY A 70 -6.03 1.19 -3.23
C GLY A 70 -7.29 1.90 -2.76
N VAL A 71 -7.77 2.85 -3.56
CA VAL A 71 -9.01 3.57 -3.28
C VAL A 71 -10.19 2.61 -3.15
N PHE A 72 -10.36 1.68 -4.10
CA PHE A 72 -11.44 0.69 -4.04
C PHE A 72 -11.28 -0.31 -2.89
N GLY A 73 -10.05 -0.67 -2.55
CA GLY A 73 -9.71 -1.51 -1.39
C GLY A 73 -10.18 -0.87 -0.10
N SER A 74 -9.78 0.38 0.15
CA SER A 74 -10.17 1.15 1.34
C SER A 74 -11.69 1.34 1.44
N ILE A 75 -12.38 1.66 0.33
CA ILE A 75 -13.84 1.79 0.29
C ILE A 75 -14.54 0.48 0.64
N SER A 76 -14.08 -0.65 0.09
CA SER A 76 -14.67 -1.97 0.34
C SER A 76 -14.61 -2.34 1.83
N VAL A 77 -13.49 -2.03 2.46
CA VAL A 77 -13.24 -2.26 3.87
C VAL A 77 -14.12 -1.38 4.75
N ALA A 78 -14.23 -0.09 4.44
CA ALA A 78 -15.11 0.84 5.16
C ALA A 78 -16.58 0.39 5.11
N ARG A 79 -17.05 -0.10 3.94
CA ARG A 79 -18.41 -0.64 3.81
C ARG A 79 -18.63 -1.93 4.60
N TYR A 80 -17.63 -2.80 4.69
CA TYR A 80 -17.72 -4.01 5.49
C TYR A 80 -17.87 -3.69 6.98
N VAL A 81 -17.09 -2.73 7.49
CA VAL A 81 -17.20 -2.25 8.88
C VAL A 81 -18.57 -1.65 9.15
N ALA A 82 -19.05 -0.75 8.28
CA ALA A 82 -20.37 -0.14 8.43
C ALA A 82 -21.51 -1.17 8.49
N ARG A 83 -21.38 -2.32 7.80
CA ARG A 83 -22.39 -3.39 7.86
C ARG A 83 -22.42 -4.15 9.19
N ARG A 84 -21.31 -4.24 9.92
CA ARG A 84 -21.28 -4.91 11.24
C ARG A 84 -21.96 -4.08 12.33
N ASP A 85 -21.85 -2.76 12.27
CA ASP A 85 -22.49 -1.84 13.23
C ASP A 85 -24.03 -1.84 13.15
N ASN A 86 -24.63 -2.37 12.08
CA ASN A 86 -26.08 -2.38 11.87
C ASN A 86 -26.78 -3.66 12.37
N THR A 87 -26.18 -4.43 13.27
CA THR A 87 -26.85 -5.58 13.90
C THR A 87 -27.62 -5.08 15.14
N PRO A 88 -28.97 -5.01 15.12
CA PRO A 88 -29.74 -4.62 16.31
C PRO A 88 -29.73 -5.77 17.30
N SER A 89 -29.55 -5.45 18.59
CA SER A 89 -29.62 -6.37 19.74
C SER A 89 -30.98 -7.05 19.88
#